data_AF-A0A7V8X287-F1
#
_entry.id   AF-A0A7V8X287-F1
#
_cell.length_a   1.000
_cell.length_b   1.000
_cell.length_c   1.000
_cell.angle_alpha   90.00
_cell.angle_beta   90.00
_cell.angle_gamma   90.00
#
_symmetry.space_group_name_H-M   'P 1'
#
loop_
_entity.id
_entity.type
_entity.pdbx_description
1 polymer ?
#
loop_
_entity_poly.entity_id
_entity_poly.type
_entity_poly.pdbx_seq_one_letter_code
_entity_poly.pdbx_strand_id
1 'polypeptide(L)'
;MRRLLEAGVEVLAAKGYHAARVDDVVRAASTSHGTFYRYFANKDDLFRALLVEVGEAMGEHAESLGPLTADDAGREELRRWLVGFARLYDRFAPVVRAWVEAEMDTDQFGRVGADVLAGFAGILTERIEAADGPVDDPASAAIVVVAMIERANYYAAVGHLAIDPEPLADSLAAAVHAALFGISTPRVSH
;
A
#
# COMPACT_ATOMS: atom_id res chain seq x y z
N MET A 1 20.82 -9.38 6.36
CA MET A 1 19.81 -8.40 5.95
C MET A 1 18.42 -9.03 5.92
N ARG A 2 18.06 -9.84 4.90
CA ARG A 2 16.68 -10.36 4.72
C ARG A 2 16.04 -11.00 5.95
N ARG A 3 16.74 -11.92 6.64
CA ARG A 3 16.24 -12.52 7.90
C ARG A 3 15.95 -11.53 9.03
N LEU A 4 16.65 -10.40 9.09
CA LEU A 4 16.39 -9.35 10.09
C LEU A 4 15.15 -8.53 9.73
N LEU A 5 14.90 -8.30 8.44
CA LEU A 5 13.70 -7.61 7.96
C LEU A 5 12.46 -8.49 8.19
N GLU A 6 12.52 -9.76 7.80
CA GLU A 6 11.45 -10.75 8.06
C GLU A 6 11.13 -10.85 9.56
N ALA A 7 12.15 -11.01 10.40
CA ALA A 7 11.97 -11.00 11.86
C ALA A 7 11.44 -9.65 12.39
N GLY A 8 11.81 -8.54 11.75
CA GLY A 8 11.27 -7.22 12.05
C GLY A 8 9.77 -7.16 11.82
N VAL A 9 9.29 -7.64 10.67
CA VAL A 9 7.85 -7.75 10.35
C VAL A 9 7.12 -8.60 11.38
N GLU A 10 7.67 -9.76 11.75
CA GLU A 10 7.08 -10.64 12.77
C GLU A 10 6.95 -9.96 14.13
N VAL A 11 8.02 -9.28 14.57
CA VAL A 11 8.04 -8.56 15.85
C VAL A 11 7.05 -7.40 15.85
N LEU A 12 6.97 -6.64 14.76
CA LEU A 12 6.00 -5.54 14.61
C LEU A 12 4.56 -6.07 14.59
N ALA A 13 4.31 -7.19 13.92
CA ALA A 13 3.00 -7.83 13.93
C ALA A 13 2.54 -8.21 15.34
N ALA A 14 3.46 -8.69 16.17
CA ALA A 14 3.16 -9.15 17.52
C ALA A 14 3.10 -8.05 18.58
N LYS A 15 3.85 -6.95 18.40
CA LYS A 15 4.11 -5.97 19.47
C LYS A 15 3.83 -4.51 19.10
N GLY A 16 3.63 -4.19 17.81
CA GLY A 16 3.61 -2.81 17.33
C GLY A 16 4.99 -2.14 17.42
N TYR A 17 5.08 -0.89 16.97
CA TYR A 17 6.36 -0.17 16.87
C TYR A 17 6.96 0.19 18.23
N HIS A 18 6.13 0.66 19.17
CA HIS A 18 6.61 1.18 20.45
C HIS A 18 7.18 0.09 21.36
N ALA A 19 6.52 -1.08 21.43
CA ALA A 19 6.95 -2.17 22.30
C ALA A 19 8.02 -3.08 21.69
N ALA A 20 8.27 -3.01 20.38
CA ALA A 20 9.34 -3.73 19.70
C ALA A 20 10.74 -3.31 20.18
N ARG A 21 11.61 -4.29 20.41
CA ARG A 21 13.02 -4.11 20.82
C ARG A 21 13.99 -4.85 19.90
N VAL A 22 15.24 -4.38 19.83
CA VAL A 22 16.31 -5.04 19.07
C VAL A 22 16.47 -6.51 19.50
N ASP A 23 16.43 -6.79 20.80
CA ASP A 23 16.50 -8.15 21.37
C ASP A 23 15.42 -9.08 20.81
N ASP A 24 14.22 -8.55 20.54
CA ASP A 24 13.12 -9.34 19.97
C ASP A 24 13.43 -9.74 18.53
N VAL A 25 13.94 -8.80 17.73
CA VAL A 25 14.32 -9.04 16.32
C VAL A 25 15.49 -10.02 16.25
N VAL A 26 16.52 -9.83 17.07
CA VAL A 26 17.68 -10.73 17.13
C VAL A 26 17.26 -12.16 17.48
N ARG A 27 16.34 -12.29 18.45
CA ARG A 27 15.79 -13.59 18.86
C ARG A 27 14.96 -14.23 17.76
N ALA A 28 14.02 -13.50 17.15
CA ALA A 28 13.19 -13.99 16.05
C ALA A 28 14.03 -14.38 14.83
N ALA A 29 15.00 -13.55 14.45
CA ALA A 29 15.92 -13.84 13.34
C ALA A 29 16.87 -15.02 13.62
N SER A 30 16.93 -15.51 14.87
CA SER A 30 17.90 -16.51 15.34
C SER A 30 19.35 -16.11 15.00
N THR A 31 19.72 -14.88 15.35
CA THR A 31 21.04 -14.31 15.06
C THR A 31 21.65 -13.65 16.30
N SER A 32 22.76 -12.92 16.14
CA SER A 32 23.44 -12.20 17.23
C SER A 32 23.22 -10.70 17.14
N HIS A 33 23.35 -10.00 18.28
CA HIS A 33 23.38 -8.54 18.31
C HIS A 33 24.45 -7.95 17.40
N GLY A 34 25.65 -8.54 17.35
CA GLY A 34 26.70 -8.10 16.44
C GLY A 34 26.31 -8.19 14.96
N THR A 35 25.48 -9.16 14.59
CA THR A 35 24.94 -9.25 13.23
C THR A 35 23.88 -8.18 12.96
N PHE A 36 23.02 -7.87 13.94
CA PHE A 36 22.07 -6.76 13.85
C PHE A 36 22.79 -5.42 13.66
N TYR A 37 23.70 -5.09 14.58
CA TYR A 37 24.40 -3.80 14.59
C TYR A 37 25.38 -3.60 13.43
N ARG A 38 25.68 -4.66 12.67
CA ARG A 38 26.38 -4.54 11.39
C ARG A 38 25.53 -3.88 10.30
N TYR A 39 24.20 -4.03 10.37
CA TYR A 39 23.27 -3.52 9.37
C TYR A 39 22.46 -2.32 9.85
N PHE A 40 22.10 -2.31 11.14
CA PHE A 40 21.19 -1.32 11.69
C PHE A 40 21.73 -0.73 12.98
N ALA A 41 21.78 0.61 13.06
CA ALA A 41 22.24 1.30 14.26
C ALA A 41 21.28 1.09 15.45
N ASN A 42 19.99 0.99 15.19
CA ASN A 42 18.92 0.84 16.18
C ASN A 42 17.64 0.30 15.52
N LYS A 43 16.53 0.21 16.27
CA LYS A 43 15.24 -0.27 15.76
C LYS A 43 14.64 0.66 14.69
N ASP A 44 14.89 1.97 14.76
CA ASP A 44 14.35 2.95 13.81
C ASP A 44 15.01 2.80 12.44
N ASP A 45 16.29 2.45 12.42
CA ASP A 45 17.02 2.17 11.20
C ASP A 45 16.50 0.90 10.49
N LEU A 46 16.24 -0.17 11.25
CA LEU A 46 15.52 -1.34 10.74
C LEU A 46 14.14 -0.95 10.21
N PHE A 47 13.41 -0.12 10.95
CA PHE A 47 12.05 0.27 10.57
C PHE A 47 12.03 1.13 9.30
N ARG A 48 12.97 2.07 9.13
CA ARG A 48 13.15 2.81 7.88
C ARG A 48 13.44 1.88 6.71
N ALA A 49 14.30 0.87 6.90
CA ALA A 49 14.56 -0.10 5.85
C ALA A 49 13.31 -0.90 5.44
N LEU A 50 12.45 -1.25 6.40
CA LEU A 50 11.15 -1.87 6.12
C LEU A 50 10.21 -0.92 5.37
N LEU A 51 10.14 0.35 5.75
CA LEU A 51 9.32 1.35 5.04
C LEU A 51 9.80 1.58 3.60
N VAL A 52 11.12 1.57 3.37
CA VAL A 52 11.68 1.62 2.02
C VAL A 52 11.26 0.39 1.21
N GLU A 53 11.33 -0.81 1.79
CA GLU A 53 10.88 -2.04 1.12
C GLU A 53 9.36 -2.01 0.80
N VAL A 54 8.55 -1.43 1.67
CA VAL A 54 7.12 -1.16 1.39
C VAL A 54 6.99 -0.21 0.21
N GLY A 55 7.70 0.91 0.21
CA GLY A 55 7.68 1.90 -0.85
C GLY A 55 8.07 1.34 -2.21
N GLU A 56 9.18 0.61 -2.27
CA GLU A 56 9.66 -0.06 -3.48
C GLU A 56 8.62 -1.04 -4.02
N ALA A 57 8.07 -1.91 -3.16
CA ALA A 57 7.09 -2.89 -3.58
C ALA A 57 5.75 -2.27 -4.03
N MET A 58 5.32 -1.17 -3.38
CA MET A 58 4.14 -0.41 -3.80
C MET A 58 4.38 0.28 -5.15
N GLY A 59 5.57 0.85 -5.36
CA GLY A 59 5.98 1.44 -6.64
C GLY A 59 5.98 0.43 -7.78
N GLU A 60 6.65 -0.72 -7.60
CA GLU A 60 6.66 -1.83 -8.57
C GLU A 60 5.24 -2.30 -8.91
N HIS A 61 4.37 -2.39 -7.90
CA HIS A 61 2.97 -2.76 -8.13
C HIS A 61 2.22 -1.68 -8.91
N ALA A 62 2.40 -0.39 -8.61
CA ALA A 62 1.80 0.69 -9.39
C ALA A 62 2.24 0.66 -10.85
N GLU A 63 3.52 0.43 -11.12
CA GLU A 63 4.05 0.32 -12.48
C GLU A 63 3.44 -0.86 -13.26
N SER A 64 2.99 -1.90 -12.56
CA SER A 64 2.35 -3.07 -13.17
C SER A 64 0.94 -2.80 -13.71
N LEU A 65 0.32 -1.66 -13.36
CA LEU A 65 -1.01 -1.30 -13.84
C LEU A 65 -0.99 -1.17 -15.37
N GLY A 66 -1.82 -1.97 -16.04
CA GLY A 66 -2.01 -1.90 -17.49
C GLY A 66 -2.75 -0.63 -17.94
N PRO A 67 -3.03 -0.52 -19.26
CA PRO A 67 -3.82 0.59 -19.79
C PRO A 67 -5.21 0.66 -19.15
N LEU A 68 -5.62 1.86 -18.77
CA LEU A 68 -6.97 2.14 -18.28
C LEU A 68 -7.85 2.55 -19.45
N THR A 69 -8.88 1.76 -19.74
CA THR A 69 -9.84 2.02 -20.82
C THR A 69 -11.26 2.13 -20.27
N ALA A 70 -12.12 2.89 -20.94
CA ALA A 70 -13.52 3.11 -20.52
C ALA A 70 -14.41 1.86 -20.64
N ASP A 71 -13.93 0.79 -21.27
CA ASP A 71 -14.69 -0.44 -21.48
C ASP A 71 -14.47 -1.47 -20.36
N ASP A 72 -15.05 -2.65 -20.56
CA ASP A 72 -15.01 -3.76 -19.61
C ASP A 72 -13.58 -4.30 -19.40
N ALA A 73 -12.72 -4.17 -20.41
CA ALA A 73 -11.32 -4.60 -20.31
C ALA A 73 -10.55 -3.74 -19.32
N GLY A 74 -10.76 -2.42 -19.32
CA GLY A 74 -10.16 -1.51 -18.35
C GLY A 74 -10.67 -1.76 -16.91
N ARG A 75 -11.95 -2.09 -16.75
CA ARG A 75 -12.50 -2.52 -15.45
C ARG A 75 -11.84 -3.78 -14.93
N GLU A 76 -11.69 -4.78 -15.79
CA GLU A 76 -11.08 -6.06 -15.42
C GLU A 76 -9.58 -5.93 -15.12
N GLU A 77 -8.85 -5.08 -15.87
CA GLU A 77 -7.46 -4.73 -15.55
C GLU A 77 -7.34 -4.13 -14.16
N LEU A 78 -8.15 -3.10 -13.87
CA LEU A 78 -8.15 -2.43 -12.57
C LEU A 78 -8.51 -3.40 -11.43
N ARG A 79 -9.50 -4.28 -11.65
CA ARG A 79 -9.89 -5.32 -10.69
C ARG A 79 -8.75 -6.28 -10.40
N ARG A 80 -8.10 -6.84 -11.43
CA ARG A 80 -6.93 -7.72 -11.26
C ARG A 80 -5.79 -7.03 -10.53
N TRP A 81 -5.50 -5.78 -10.90
CA TRP A 81 -4.46 -4.99 -10.26
C TRP A 81 -4.77 -4.71 -8.78
N LEU A 82 -6.02 -4.38 -8.44
CA LEU A 82 -6.47 -4.16 -7.06
C LEU A 82 -6.44 -5.43 -6.20
N VAL A 83 -6.75 -6.59 -6.77
CA VAL A 83 -6.57 -7.89 -6.07
C VAL A 83 -5.10 -8.12 -5.74
N GLY A 84 -4.18 -7.80 -6.66
CA GLY A 84 -2.74 -7.85 -6.41
C GLY A 84 -2.32 -6.87 -5.31
N PHE A 85 -2.84 -5.64 -5.34
CA PHE A 85 -2.58 -4.62 -4.33
C PHE A 85 -3.04 -5.07 -2.94
N ALA A 86 -4.23 -5.66 -2.84
CA ALA A 86 -4.77 -6.13 -1.55
C ALA A 86 -3.87 -7.21 -0.92
N ARG A 87 -3.39 -8.16 -1.73
CA ARG A 87 -2.43 -9.20 -1.28
C ARG A 87 -1.09 -8.61 -0.86
N LEU A 88 -0.62 -7.60 -1.61
CA LEU A 88 0.60 -6.88 -1.29
C LEU A 88 0.47 -6.12 0.04
N TYR A 89 -0.65 -5.42 0.24
CA TYR A 89 -0.94 -4.67 1.44
C TYR A 89 -1.05 -5.60 2.66
N ASP A 90 -1.76 -6.72 2.55
CA ASP A 90 -1.88 -7.70 3.64
C ASP A 90 -0.51 -8.19 4.14
N ARG A 91 0.41 -8.49 3.21
CA ARG A 91 1.79 -8.88 3.54
C ARG A 91 2.52 -7.82 4.37
N PHE A 92 2.32 -6.55 4.06
CA PHE A 92 2.98 -5.42 4.73
C PHE A 92 2.14 -4.77 5.83
N ALA A 93 0.93 -5.25 6.08
CA ALA A 93 0.01 -4.68 7.06
C ALA A 93 0.64 -4.50 8.45
N PRO A 94 1.48 -5.43 8.97
CA PRO A 94 2.18 -5.20 10.23
C PRO A 94 3.07 -3.94 10.23
N VAL A 95 3.77 -3.67 9.13
CA VAL A 95 4.65 -2.52 8.98
C VAL A 95 3.82 -1.24 8.86
N VAL A 96 2.77 -1.26 8.03
CA VAL A 96 1.89 -0.11 7.83
C VAL A 96 1.15 0.26 9.12
N ARG A 97 0.63 -0.72 9.87
CA ARG A 97 0.00 -0.47 11.18
C ARG A 97 0.98 0.13 12.17
N ALA A 98 2.17 -0.45 12.27
CA ALA A 98 3.24 0.06 13.13
C ALA A 98 3.66 1.49 12.77
N TRP A 99 3.60 1.84 11.48
CA TRP A 99 3.90 3.18 10.99
C TRP A 99 2.81 4.18 11.39
N VAL A 100 1.54 3.84 11.18
CA VAL A 100 0.40 4.66 11.63
C VAL A 100 0.44 4.88 13.14
N GLU A 101 0.75 3.86 13.94
CA GLU A 101 0.96 4.00 15.40
C GLU A 101 2.07 5.00 15.71
N ALA A 102 3.21 4.92 15.02
CA ALA A 102 4.38 5.76 15.27
C ALA A 102 4.19 7.23 14.85
N GLU A 103 3.46 7.49 13.75
CA GLU A 103 3.18 8.84 13.26
C GLU A 103 2.27 9.63 14.18
N MET A 104 1.36 8.97 14.89
CA MET A 104 0.47 9.65 15.85
C MET A 104 1.24 10.30 17.01
N ASP A 105 2.47 9.83 17.29
CA ASP A 105 3.29 10.31 18.39
C ASP A 105 4.47 11.20 17.96
N THR A 106 5.02 11.01 16.74
CA THR A 106 6.18 11.77 16.24
C THR A 106 6.22 11.88 14.72
N ASP A 107 6.62 13.03 14.16
CA ASP A 107 6.90 13.22 12.72
C ASP A 107 8.18 12.47 12.23
N GLN A 108 8.63 11.44 12.95
CA GLN A 108 9.92 10.80 12.71
C GLN A 108 10.00 10.11 11.35
N PHE A 109 8.88 9.58 10.85
CA PHE A 109 8.79 8.81 9.62
C PHE A 109 7.93 9.48 8.52
N GLY A 110 7.32 10.64 8.81
CA GLY A 110 6.39 11.31 7.90
C GLY A 110 6.97 11.64 6.52
N ARG A 111 8.27 11.95 6.42
CA ARG A 111 8.95 12.16 5.13
C ARG A 111 8.95 10.90 4.26
N VAL A 112 9.27 9.75 4.84
CA VAL A 112 9.32 8.48 4.10
C VAL A 112 7.92 8.14 3.58
N GLY A 113 6.89 8.33 4.43
CA GLY A 113 5.50 8.18 4.03
C GLY A 113 5.07 9.08 2.89
N ALA A 114 5.41 10.37 2.99
CA ALA A 114 5.11 11.35 1.96
C ALA A 114 5.78 10.98 0.62
N ASP A 115 7.03 10.51 0.65
CA ASP A 115 7.77 10.08 -0.55
C ASP A 115 7.11 8.85 -1.20
N VAL A 116 6.67 7.87 -0.39
CA VAL A 116 5.95 6.67 -0.89
C VAL A 116 4.62 7.06 -1.52
N LEU A 117 3.84 7.91 -0.86
CA LEU A 117 2.57 8.41 -1.39
C LEU A 117 2.77 9.17 -2.70
N ALA A 118 3.75 10.07 -2.74
CA ALA A 118 4.05 10.89 -3.90
C ALA A 118 4.49 10.04 -5.10
N GLY A 119 5.35 9.04 -4.89
CA GLY A 119 5.77 8.13 -5.95
C GLY A 119 4.60 7.33 -6.53
N PHE A 120 3.77 6.75 -5.65
CA PHE A 120 2.61 5.96 -6.06
C PHE A 120 1.55 6.81 -6.79
N ALA A 121 1.26 8.01 -6.30
CA ALA A 121 0.36 8.95 -6.94
C ALA A 121 0.91 9.46 -8.28
N GLY A 122 2.22 9.68 -8.40
CA GLY A 122 2.86 10.09 -9.66
C GLY A 122 2.64 9.06 -10.77
N ILE A 123 2.86 7.77 -10.48
CA ILE A 123 2.62 6.70 -11.45
C ILE A 123 1.14 6.64 -11.86
N LEU A 124 0.22 6.72 -10.89
CA LEU A 124 -1.21 6.74 -11.23
C LEU A 124 -1.63 7.97 -12.03
N THR A 125 -0.99 9.13 -11.80
CA THR A 125 -1.23 10.34 -12.58
C THR A 125 -0.91 10.10 -14.05
N GLU A 126 0.27 9.54 -14.35
CA GLU A 126 0.68 9.20 -15.72
C GLU A 126 -0.29 8.21 -16.37
N ARG A 127 -0.80 7.23 -15.60
CA ARG A 127 -1.78 6.25 -16.09
C ARG A 127 -3.14 6.85 -16.39
N ILE A 128 -3.60 7.79 -15.56
CA ILE A 128 -4.88 8.50 -15.75
C ILE A 128 -4.77 9.46 -16.94
N GLU A 129 -3.65 10.17 -17.08
CA GLU A 129 -3.38 11.03 -18.25
C GLU A 129 -3.38 10.22 -19.55
N ALA A 130 -2.68 9.08 -19.56
CA ALA A 130 -2.62 8.20 -20.73
C ALA A 130 -3.97 7.56 -21.11
N ALA A 131 -4.91 7.51 -20.18
CA ALA A 131 -6.25 6.98 -20.42
C ALA A 131 -7.15 7.93 -21.24
N ASP A 132 -6.78 9.22 -21.34
CA ASP A 132 -7.51 10.26 -22.07
C ASP A 132 -9.01 10.29 -21.73
N GLY A 133 -9.30 10.13 -20.43
CA GLY A 133 -10.66 10.13 -19.88
C GLY A 133 -11.20 11.54 -19.58
N PRO A 134 -12.46 11.65 -19.15
CA PRO A 134 -13.11 12.93 -18.81
C PRO A 134 -12.59 13.62 -17.53
N VAL A 135 -11.45 13.20 -16.98
CA VAL A 135 -10.89 13.73 -15.73
C VAL A 135 -10.16 15.05 -15.99
N ASP A 136 -10.61 16.14 -15.36
CA ASP A 136 -10.02 17.47 -15.54
C ASP A 136 -8.63 17.63 -14.89
N ASP A 137 -8.42 17.03 -13.71
CA ASP A 137 -7.15 17.08 -12.97
C ASP A 137 -6.68 15.66 -12.60
N PRO A 138 -5.84 15.05 -13.46
CA PRO A 138 -5.31 13.70 -13.26
C PRO A 138 -4.53 13.52 -11.95
N ALA A 139 -3.81 14.55 -11.49
CA ALA A 139 -3.01 14.46 -10.27
C ALA A 139 -3.88 14.42 -9.02
N SER A 140 -4.91 15.26 -8.96
CA SER A 140 -5.90 15.21 -7.87
C SER A 140 -6.69 13.90 -7.90
N ALA A 141 -7.09 13.42 -9.08
CA ALA A 141 -7.77 12.15 -9.23
C ALA A 141 -6.90 10.98 -8.74
N ALA A 142 -5.61 10.97 -9.08
CA ALA A 142 -4.67 9.97 -8.58
C ALA A 142 -4.62 9.96 -7.06
N ILE A 143 -4.47 11.12 -6.40
CA ILE A 143 -4.44 11.21 -4.92
C ILE A 143 -5.73 10.63 -4.31
N VAL A 144 -6.90 10.95 -4.87
CA VAL A 144 -8.18 10.40 -4.40
C VAL A 144 -8.22 8.89 -4.54
N VAL A 145 -7.77 8.36 -5.69
CA VAL A 145 -7.71 6.92 -5.95
C VAL A 145 -6.76 6.24 -4.97
N VAL A 146 -5.57 6.79 -4.72
CA VAL A 146 -4.63 6.25 -3.72
C VAL A 146 -5.25 6.24 -2.33
N ALA A 147 -5.90 7.33 -1.91
CA ALA A 147 -6.53 7.42 -0.61
C ALA A 147 -7.67 6.38 -0.45
N MET A 148 -8.46 6.15 -1.49
CA MET A 148 -9.50 5.11 -1.49
C MET A 148 -8.91 3.71 -1.36
N ILE A 149 -7.88 3.41 -2.15
CA ILE A 149 -7.23 2.10 -2.17
C ILE A 149 -6.55 1.84 -0.82
N GLU A 150 -5.71 2.76 -0.35
CA GLU A 150 -5.00 2.66 0.92
C GLU A 150 -5.98 2.44 2.07
N ARG A 151 -6.99 3.31 2.19
CA ARG A 151 -7.91 3.28 3.34
C ARG A 151 -8.78 2.03 3.37
N ALA A 152 -9.25 1.58 2.21
CA ALA A 152 -10.02 0.36 2.10
C ALA A 152 -9.21 -0.86 2.56
N ASN A 153 -7.96 -0.97 2.12
CA ASN A 153 -7.07 -2.07 2.51
C ASN A 153 -6.64 -1.97 3.97
N TYR A 154 -6.42 -0.76 4.49
CA TYR A 154 -6.17 -0.54 5.92
C TYR A 154 -7.32 -1.11 6.76
N TYR A 155 -8.57 -0.78 6.44
CA TYR A 155 -9.74 -1.27 7.19
C TYR A 155 -9.91 -2.79 7.12
N ALA A 156 -9.64 -3.39 5.97
CA ALA A 156 -9.61 -4.85 5.84
C ALA A 156 -8.51 -5.47 6.72
N ALA A 157 -7.32 -4.86 6.75
CA ALA A 157 -6.15 -5.38 7.45
C ALA A 157 -6.18 -5.19 8.99
N VAL A 158 -6.88 -4.17 9.51
CA VAL A 158 -7.06 -4.00 10.97
C VAL A 158 -8.22 -4.83 11.52
N GLY A 159 -9.01 -5.48 10.67
CA GLY A 159 -10.01 -6.48 11.07
C GLY A 159 -11.21 -5.93 11.85
N HIS A 160 -11.40 -4.62 11.92
CA HIS A 160 -12.58 -4.01 12.54
C HIS A 160 -13.86 -4.26 11.70
N LEU A 161 -13.69 -4.58 10.43
CA LEU A 161 -14.74 -4.96 9.50
C LEU A 161 -14.34 -6.30 8.87
N ALA A 162 -15.22 -7.30 8.91
CA ALA A 162 -15.01 -8.56 8.21
C ALA A 162 -15.21 -8.33 6.70
N ILE A 163 -14.13 -7.91 6.03
CA ILE A 163 -14.13 -7.57 4.60
C ILE A 163 -13.25 -8.56 3.87
N ASP A 164 -13.85 -9.34 2.97
CA ASP A 164 -13.10 -10.21 2.07
C ASP A 164 -12.34 -9.37 1.03
N PRO A 165 -11.05 -9.63 0.77
CA PRO A 165 -10.24 -8.84 -0.16
C PRO A 165 -10.76 -8.83 -1.61
N GLU A 166 -11.39 -9.92 -2.05
CA GLU A 166 -11.89 -10.06 -3.43
C GLU A 166 -13.14 -9.18 -3.68
N PRO A 167 -14.24 -9.28 -2.90
CA PRO A 167 -15.36 -8.36 -3.00
C PRO A 167 -14.99 -6.88 -2.80
N LEU A 168 -13.97 -6.60 -1.97
CA LEU A 168 -13.44 -5.25 -1.79
C LEU A 168 -12.78 -4.73 -3.07
N ALA A 169 -11.92 -5.54 -3.70
CA ALA A 169 -11.27 -5.20 -4.95
C ALA A 169 -12.29 -4.99 -6.08
N ASP A 170 -13.34 -5.80 -6.14
CA ASP A 170 -14.44 -5.62 -7.12
C ASP A 170 -15.15 -4.28 -6.93
N SER A 171 -15.46 -3.93 -5.68
CA SER A 171 -16.13 -2.67 -5.34
C SER A 171 -15.25 -1.44 -5.62
N LEU A 172 -13.96 -1.53 -5.28
CA LEU A 172 -12.97 -0.50 -5.59
C LEU A 172 -12.78 -0.35 -7.10
N ALA A 173 -12.71 -1.45 -7.85
CA ALA A 173 -12.57 -1.40 -9.30
C ALA A 173 -13.75 -0.70 -9.97
N ALA A 174 -14.97 -1.03 -9.55
CA ALA A 174 -16.17 -0.39 -10.04
C ALA A 174 -16.20 1.12 -9.70
N ALA A 175 -15.87 1.49 -8.46
CA ALA A 175 -15.88 2.87 -8.01
C ALA A 175 -14.80 3.72 -8.71
N VAL A 176 -13.57 3.22 -8.79
CA VAL A 176 -12.45 3.93 -9.45
C VAL A 176 -12.73 4.05 -10.95
N HIS A 177 -13.16 2.98 -11.62
CA HIS A 177 -13.47 3.06 -13.05
C HIS A 177 -14.59 4.05 -13.36
N ALA A 178 -15.67 4.04 -12.56
CA ALA A 178 -16.75 5.01 -12.70
C ALA A 178 -16.30 6.45 -12.41
N ALA A 179 -15.36 6.65 -11.48
CA ALA A 179 -14.78 7.97 -11.22
C ALA A 179 -13.92 8.47 -12.38
N LEU A 180 -13.18 7.57 -13.05
CA LEU A 180 -12.29 7.93 -14.15
C LEU A 180 -13.01 8.11 -15.49
N PHE A 181 -14.08 7.36 -15.75
CA PHE A 181 -14.74 7.33 -17.08
C PHE A 181 -16.24 7.66 -17.06
N GLY A 182 -16.81 7.90 -15.88
CA GLY A 182 -18.25 8.10 -15.69
C GLY A 182 -19.02 6.79 -15.50
N ILE A 183 -20.27 6.91 -15.03
CA ILE A 183 -21.14 5.76 -14.81
C ILE A 183 -21.65 5.29 -16.18
N SER A 184 -21.30 4.06 -16.57
CA SER A 184 -21.95 3.40 -17.71
C SER A 184 -23.40 3.11 -17.37
N THR A 185 -24.33 3.99 -17.77
CA THR A 185 -25.76 3.67 -17.72
C THR A 185 -26.07 2.58 -18.76
N PRO A 186 -26.72 1.46 -18.39
CA PRO A 186 -27.20 0.50 -19.38
C PRO A 186 -28.10 1.23 -20.37
N ARG A 187 -27.84 1.11 -21.68
CA ARG A 187 -28.79 1.58 -22.70
C ARG A 187 -30.08 0.77 -22.53
N VAL A 188 -31.08 1.37 -21.91
CA VAL A 188 -32.44 0.82 -21.93
C VAL A 188 -32.89 0.90 -23.39
N SER A 189 -32.94 -0.26 -24.04
CA SER A 189 -33.53 -0.38 -25.37
C SER A 189 -35.04 -0.21 -25.18
N HIS A 190 -35.59 0.90 -25.69
CA HIS A 190 -37.03 1.13 -25.81
C HIS A 190 -37.61 0.29 -26.94
#